data_AF-A0A938IQR4-F1
#
_entry.id   AF-A0A938IQR4-F1
#
_cell.length_a   1.000
_cell.length_b   1.000
_cell.length_c   1.000
_cell.angle_alpha   90.00
_cell.angle_beta   90.00
_cell.angle_gamma   90.00
#
_symmetry.space_group_name_H-M   'P 1'
#
loop_
_entity.id
_entity.type
_entity.pdbx_description
1 polymer ?
#
loop_
_entity_poly.entity_id
_entity_poly.type
_entity_poly.pdbx_seq_one_letter_code
_entity_poly.pdbx_strand_id
1 'polypeptide(L)'
;MARPLRLGHAGTFCHVLARGDERRAIFRDGTDRLHSLDLLMTDGASANVPPTFVATTPQLASAAAAGEAAMGATASGQVAALVNGALHMLWVAKMKLAATLAAGVLLVSATAAGTYLALAGNSAEGGTNGPGNASGKAQDEKAAVPTPGAAKAGLAATLWTTTCEGKTPAAGALRVYHIGNSLTAGLYSYGSTEKLFSDRGLKLVRGQHLRWGKSLPWICEHPEINDAPVLPFGPWPEALAESAWDALILQPCGSALGGPQGDVAACKHFIATAAKHSPTIQVYVLATWPPRTGGKDFTQSWDRPLDDKPVPMGVPCRAYCERLVEQLNLACPSLARPVRIIPLGDVLRGLDAAAKAKGIPGVANAWQLYRGEINLGPLGCYATKCTLFAVLAGRSPVGLRNEPMKADEQAAVRKVEEVAWQIVTTHPLTGVTLPRNP
;
A
#
# COMPACT_ATOMS: atom_id res chain seq x y z
N MET A 1 46.15 -5.79 -11.67
CA MET A 1 44.91 -5.15 -11.18
C MET A 1 43.89 -5.10 -12.30
N ALA A 2 42.76 -5.82 -12.19
CA ALA A 2 41.69 -5.81 -13.20
C ALA A 2 40.72 -4.66 -12.92
N ARG A 3 40.35 -3.87 -13.94
CA ARG A 3 39.35 -2.81 -13.81
C ARG A 3 37.92 -3.39 -13.84
N PRO A 4 36.97 -2.83 -13.07
CA PRO A 4 35.60 -3.33 -13.01
C PRO A 4 34.84 -3.12 -14.33
N LEU A 5 33.95 -4.07 -14.64
CA LEU A 5 33.03 -4.01 -15.78
C LEU A 5 32.13 -2.77 -15.68
N ARG A 6 31.84 -2.14 -16.83
CA ARG A 6 30.92 -1.01 -16.92
C ARG A 6 29.68 -1.40 -17.71
N LEU A 7 28.51 -1.08 -17.17
CA LEU A 7 27.23 -1.15 -17.86
C LEU A 7 26.96 0.22 -18.49
N GLY A 8 26.76 0.25 -19.80
CA GLY A 8 26.34 1.44 -20.54
C GLY A 8 24.87 1.34 -20.94
N HIS A 9 24.17 2.48 -21.00
CA HIS A 9 22.83 2.59 -21.58
C HIS A 9 22.86 3.50 -22.79
N ALA A 10 22.42 2.98 -23.93
CA ALA A 10 22.10 3.75 -25.12
C ALA A 10 20.85 3.10 -25.75
N GLY A 11 19.68 3.67 -25.49
CA GLY A 11 18.39 3.10 -25.93
C GLY A 11 17.91 1.90 -25.11
N THR A 12 16.94 1.15 -25.65
CA THR A 12 16.14 0.10 -25.00
C THR A 12 16.89 -1.21 -24.70
N PHE A 13 18.22 -1.26 -24.78
CA PHE A 13 19.00 -2.48 -24.55
C PHE A 13 20.22 -2.24 -23.64
N CYS A 14 20.47 -3.19 -22.74
CA CYS A 14 21.66 -3.22 -21.89
C CYS A 14 22.81 -3.95 -22.61
N HIS A 15 24.01 -3.37 -22.61
CA HIS A 15 25.22 -4.02 -23.12
C HIS A 15 26.26 -4.18 -22.00
N VAL A 16 26.94 -5.34 -21.96
CA VAL A 16 28.12 -5.56 -21.11
C VAL A 16 29.35 -5.47 -21.99
N LEU A 17 30.28 -4.57 -21.67
CA LEU A 17 31.52 -4.40 -22.43
C LEU A 17 32.65 -5.20 -21.79
N ALA A 18 33.29 -6.09 -22.57
CA ALA A 18 34.50 -6.80 -22.16
C ALA A 18 35.64 -6.46 -23.15
N ARG A 19 36.74 -5.92 -22.61
CA ARG A 19 38.03 -5.59 -23.25
C ARG A 19 37.98 -5.14 -24.73
N GLY A 20 38.18 -3.83 -24.93
CA GLY A 20 38.24 -3.19 -26.25
C GLY A 20 36.86 -2.71 -26.71
N ASP A 21 36.82 -1.75 -27.64
CA ASP A 21 35.60 -1.04 -28.08
C ASP A 21 34.61 -1.91 -28.89
N GLU A 22 34.74 -3.25 -28.86
CA GLU A 22 33.79 -4.14 -29.53
C GLU A 22 32.51 -4.32 -28.72
N ARG A 23 31.38 -3.99 -29.34
CA ARG A 23 30.04 -4.31 -28.86
C ARG A 23 29.61 -5.64 -29.47
N ARG A 24 29.38 -6.67 -28.66
CA ARG A 24 28.77 -7.94 -29.12
C ARG A 24 27.47 -8.22 -28.38
N ALA A 25 26.50 -8.77 -29.10
CA ALA A 25 25.25 -9.25 -28.52
C ALA A 25 25.49 -10.52 -27.69
N ILE A 26 24.75 -10.67 -26.58
CA ILE A 26 24.85 -11.85 -25.69
C ILE A 26 24.36 -13.12 -26.39
N PHE A 27 23.41 -12.99 -27.32
CA PHE A 27 22.89 -14.10 -28.12
C PHE A 27 23.16 -13.82 -29.58
N ARG A 28 23.64 -14.82 -30.31
CA ARG A 28 23.93 -14.69 -31.74
C ARG A 28 22.65 -14.65 -32.56
N ASP A 29 21.63 -15.39 -32.13
CA ASP A 29 20.31 -15.44 -32.75
C ASP A 29 19.24 -15.99 -31.78
N GLY A 30 18.02 -16.20 -32.29
CA GLY A 30 16.90 -16.74 -31.52
C GLY A 30 17.10 -18.20 -31.06
N THR A 31 17.91 -18.98 -31.76
CA THR A 31 18.21 -20.38 -31.42
C THR A 31 19.11 -20.43 -30.19
N ASP A 32 20.12 -19.55 -30.14
CA ASP A 32 21.05 -19.39 -29.02
C ASP A 32 20.31 -18.96 -27.72
N ARG A 33 19.28 -18.12 -27.89
CA ARG A 33 18.37 -17.71 -26.82
C ARG A 33 17.48 -18.86 -26.32
N LEU A 34 16.92 -19.66 -27.23
CA LEU A 34 16.08 -20.80 -26.88
C LEU A 34 16.89 -21.92 -26.21
N HIS A 35 18.11 -22.18 -26.66
CA HIS A 35 19.01 -23.14 -26.04
C HIS A 35 19.44 -22.71 -24.63
N SER A 36 19.73 -21.42 -24.43
CA SER A 36 20.02 -20.88 -23.10
C SER A 36 18.82 -20.97 -22.14
N LEU A 37 17.59 -20.81 -22.66
CA LEU A 37 16.36 -21.04 -21.89
C LEU A 37 16.16 -22.51 -21.55
N ASP A 38 16.48 -23.42 -22.47
CA ASP A 38 16.38 -24.87 -22.26
C ASP A 38 17.36 -25.35 -21.17
N LEU A 39 18.60 -24.82 -21.18
CA LEU A 39 19.60 -25.07 -20.12
C LEU A 39 19.14 -24.55 -18.75
N LEU A 40 18.52 -23.37 -18.69
CA LEU A 40 17.95 -22.83 -17.45
C LEU A 40 16.76 -23.64 -16.92
N MET A 41 16.08 -24.39 -17.78
CA MET A 41 14.95 -25.25 -17.41
C MET A 41 15.38 -26.68 -17.03
N THR A 42 16.53 -27.13 -17.50
CA THR A 42 17.07 -28.47 -17.23
C THR A 42 17.98 -28.49 -15.99
N ASP A 43 18.67 -27.40 -15.67
CA ASP A 43 19.44 -27.30 -14.43
C ASP A 43 18.58 -26.83 -13.24
N GLY A 44 18.15 -27.78 -12.40
CA GLY A 44 18.02 -27.68 -10.94
C GLY A 44 17.23 -26.54 -10.27
N ALA A 45 16.70 -25.56 -11.01
CA ALA A 45 15.98 -24.41 -10.47
C ALA A 45 14.48 -24.67 -10.27
N SER A 46 14.02 -25.91 -10.45
CA SER A 46 12.60 -26.29 -10.34
C SER A 46 12.14 -26.55 -8.90
N ALA A 47 13.03 -26.55 -7.90
CA ALA A 47 12.68 -26.95 -6.53
C ALA A 47 11.67 -26.01 -5.83
N ASN A 48 11.43 -24.80 -6.34
CA ASN A 48 10.58 -23.79 -5.66
C ASN A 48 9.42 -23.24 -6.51
N VAL A 49 9.15 -23.80 -7.69
CA VAL A 49 7.98 -23.39 -8.49
C VAL A 49 6.91 -24.48 -8.39
N PRO A 50 5.69 -24.18 -7.89
CA PRO A 50 4.62 -25.15 -7.84
C PRO A 50 4.37 -25.79 -9.21
N PRO A 51 4.37 -27.14 -9.34
CA PRO A 51 4.19 -27.82 -10.62
C PRO A 51 2.91 -27.42 -11.37
N THR A 52 1.87 -27.03 -10.62
CA THR A 52 0.61 -26.50 -11.17
C THR A 52 0.82 -25.21 -11.97
N PHE A 53 1.74 -24.34 -11.56
CA PHE A 53 2.02 -23.07 -12.23
C PHE A 53 2.78 -23.26 -13.55
N VAL A 54 3.64 -24.28 -13.59
CA VAL A 54 4.39 -24.68 -14.80
C VAL A 54 3.44 -25.33 -15.81
N ALA A 55 2.51 -26.17 -15.36
CA ALA A 55 1.57 -26.89 -16.22
C ALA A 55 0.47 -26.00 -16.82
N THR A 56 -0.01 -24.98 -16.10
CA THR A 56 -1.12 -24.12 -16.58
C THR A 56 -0.72 -23.18 -17.71
N THR A 57 0.56 -22.84 -17.83
CA THR A 57 1.05 -21.89 -18.84
C THR A 57 0.88 -22.42 -20.28
N PRO A 58 1.39 -23.63 -20.63
CA PRO A 58 1.16 -24.20 -21.95
C PRO A 58 -0.32 -24.52 -22.19
N GLN A 59 -1.08 -24.94 -21.18
CA GLN A 59 -2.53 -25.20 -21.32
C GLN A 59 -3.33 -23.95 -21.66
N LEU A 60 -3.05 -22.80 -21.02
CA LEU A 60 -3.70 -21.53 -21.34
C LEU A 60 -3.28 -20.99 -22.72
N ALA A 61 -2.01 -21.15 -23.10
CA ALA A 61 -1.52 -20.77 -24.42
C ALA A 61 -2.17 -21.62 -25.52
N SER A 62 -2.29 -22.93 -25.32
CA SER A 62 -2.98 -23.83 -26.24
C SER A 62 -4.49 -23.56 -26.31
N ALA A 63 -5.14 -23.25 -25.18
CA ALA A 63 -6.56 -22.89 -25.17
C ALA A 63 -6.83 -21.55 -25.88
N ALA A 64 -5.93 -20.56 -25.75
CA ALA A 64 -6.02 -19.30 -26.46
C ALA A 64 -5.83 -19.48 -27.98
N ALA A 65 -4.80 -20.24 -28.39
CA ALA A 65 -4.55 -20.55 -29.80
C ALA A 65 -5.68 -21.39 -30.44
N ALA A 66 -6.24 -22.35 -29.68
CA ALA A 66 -7.39 -23.13 -30.12
C ALA A 66 -8.67 -22.27 -30.22
N GLY A 67 -8.84 -21.27 -29.35
CA GLY A 67 -9.94 -20.31 -29.41
C GLY A 67 -9.89 -19.40 -30.64
N GLU A 68 -8.70 -18.94 -31.04
CA GLU A 68 -8.50 -18.17 -32.27
C GLU A 68 -8.75 -19.00 -33.54
N ALA A 69 -8.41 -20.30 -33.51
CA ALA A 69 -8.65 -21.22 -34.63
C ALA A 69 -10.12 -21.68 -34.72
N ALA A 70 -10.82 -21.82 -33.59
CA ALA A 70 -12.20 -22.31 -33.53
C ALA A 70 -13.25 -21.22 -33.78
N MET A 71 -12.93 -19.94 -33.54
CA MET A 71 -13.87 -18.83 -33.75
C MET A 71 -13.48 -18.00 -34.96
N GLY A 72 -13.92 -18.44 -36.15
CA GLY A 72 -13.83 -17.65 -37.37
C GLY A 72 -14.29 -16.20 -37.14
N ALA A 73 -13.32 -15.28 -37.21
CA ALA A 73 -13.44 -13.82 -37.37
C ALA A 73 -14.56 -13.06 -36.59
N THR A 74 -15.03 -13.55 -35.44
CA THR A 74 -16.10 -12.88 -34.66
C THR A 74 -15.89 -12.95 -33.13
N ALA A 75 -14.65 -12.99 -32.66
CA ALA A 75 -14.38 -12.74 -31.25
C ALA A 75 -14.64 -11.26 -30.92
N SER A 76 -15.57 -11.00 -30.01
CA SER A 76 -15.82 -9.66 -29.45
C SER A 76 -14.50 -9.05 -28.95
N GLY A 77 -14.22 -7.78 -29.31
CA GLY A 77 -13.02 -7.08 -28.86
C GLY A 77 -12.83 -7.07 -27.33
N GLN A 78 -13.90 -7.31 -26.57
CA GLN A 78 -13.84 -7.46 -25.12
C GLN A 78 -13.13 -8.75 -24.67
N VAL A 79 -13.27 -9.86 -25.40
CA VAL A 79 -12.60 -11.13 -25.08
C VAL A 79 -11.10 -11.01 -25.38
N ALA A 80 -10.73 -10.41 -26.51
CA ALA A 80 -9.33 -10.16 -26.85
C ALA A 80 -8.66 -9.21 -25.83
N ALA A 81 -9.36 -8.17 -25.38
CA ALA A 81 -8.86 -7.27 -24.35
C ALA A 81 -8.67 -7.97 -23.00
N LEU A 82 -9.59 -8.87 -22.60
CA LEU A 82 -9.48 -9.65 -21.37
C LEU A 82 -8.28 -10.61 -21.41
N VAL A 83 -8.10 -11.32 -22.53
CA VAL A 83 -6.98 -12.26 -22.73
C VAL A 83 -5.64 -11.51 -22.73
N ASN A 84 -5.55 -10.37 -23.42
CA ASN A 84 -4.34 -9.54 -23.40
C ASN A 84 -4.04 -8.98 -22.00
N GLY A 85 -5.06 -8.56 -21.24
CA GLY A 85 -4.91 -8.14 -19.86
C GLY A 85 -4.36 -9.26 -18.95
N ALA A 86 -4.88 -10.48 -19.11
CA ALA A 86 -4.41 -11.64 -18.36
C ALA A 86 -2.95 -12.01 -18.69
N LEU A 87 -2.58 -12.00 -19.98
CA LEU A 87 -1.21 -12.26 -20.42
C LEU A 87 -0.23 -11.19 -19.92
N HIS A 88 -0.63 -9.92 -19.93
CA HIS A 88 0.20 -8.84 -19.42
C HIS A 88 0.43 -8.96 -17.91
N MET A 89 -0.61 -9.30 -17.14
CA MET A 89 -0.51 -9.57 -15.70
C MET A 89 0.44 -10.74 -15.40
N LEU A 90 0.34 -11.84 -16.15
CA LEU A 90 1.25 -12.99 -16.06
C LEU A 90 2.70 -12.62 -16.38
N TRP A 91 2.93 -11.79 -17.40
CA TRP A 91 4.26 -11.32 -17.76
C TRP A 91 4.87 -10.43 -16.66
N VAL A 92 4.12 -9.47 -16.13
CA VAL A 92 4.57 -8.61 -15.02
C VAL A 92 4.90 -9.44 -13.77
N ALA A 93 4.08 -10.45 -13.45
CA ALA A 93 4.35 -11.35 -12.33
C ALA A 93 5.67 -12.12 -12.51
N LYS A 94 5.95 -12.63 -13.72
CA LYS A 94 7.23 -13.30 -14.04
C LYS A 94 8.43 -12.35 -13.91
N MET A 95 8.31 -11.11 -14.39
CA MET A 95 9.37 -10.11 -14.27
C MET A 95 9.67 -9.76 -12.80
N LYS A 96 8.65 -9.64 -11.95
CA LYS A 96 8.82 -9.40 -10.50
C LYS A 96 9.51 -10.57 -9.80
N LEU A 97 9.14 -11.81 -10.14
CA LEU A 97 9.77 -13.01 -9.59
C LEU A 97 11.26 -13.09 -10.01
N ALA A 98 11.55 -12.85 -11.29
CA ALA A 98 12.92 -12.83 -11.81
C ALA A 98 13.80 -11.75 -11.14
N ALA A 99 13.27 -10.53 -10.98
CA ALA A 99 13.97 -9.46 -10.27
C ALA A 99 14.25 -9.81 -8.80
N THR A 100 13.30 -10.46 -8.13
CA THR A 100 13.45 -10.91 -6.74
C THR A 100 14.55 -11.98 -6.61
N LEU A 101 14.57 -12.96 -7.51
CA LEU A 101 15.61 -13.98 -7.54
C LEU A 101 16.99 -13.39 -7.83
N ALA A 102 17.09 -12.46 -8.79
CA ALA A 102 18.35 -11.77 -9.10
C ALA A 102 18.89 -10.97 -7.89
N ALA A 103 18.00 -10.28 -7.16
CA ALA A 103 18.37 -9.57 -5.93
C ALA A 103 18.86 -10.53 -4.83
N GLY A 104 18.22 -11.70 -4.69
CA GLY A 104 18.64 -12.74 -3.76
C GLY A 104 20.04 -13.28 -4.06
N VAL A 105 20.34 -13.57 -5.34
CA VAL A 105 21.67 -14.03 -5.78
C VAL A 105 22.74 -12.99 -5.49
N LEU A 106 22.49 -11.72 -5.80
CA LEU A 106 23.43 -10.62 -5.52
C LEU A 106 23.74 -10.49 -4.02
N LEU A 107 22.73 -10.66 -3.15
CA LEU A 107 22.90 -10.60 -1.71
C LEU A 107 23.80 -11.74 -1.18
N VAL A 108 23.60 -12.96 -1.68
CA VAL A 108 24.43 -14.12 -1.30
C VAL A 108 25.86 -13.96 -1.81
N SER A 109 26.05 -13.49 -3.05
CA SER A 109 27.38 -13.24 -3.61
C SER A 109 28.14 -12.13 -2.88
N ALA A 110 27.47 -11.04 -2.49
CA ALA A 110 28.09 -9.97 -1.72
C ALA A 110 28.53 -10.44 -0.32
N THR A 111 27.72 -11.29 0.32
CA THR A 111 28.04 -11.86 1.64
C THR A 111 29.22 -12.82 1.57
N ALA A 112 29.27 -13.67 0.54
CA ALA A 112 30.39 -14.57 0.29
C ALA A 112 31.69 -13.79 0.00
N ALA A 113 31.63 -12.73 -0.81
CA ALA A 113 32.78 -11.88 -1.12
C ALA A 113 33.30 -11.12 0.10
N GLY A 114 32.41 -10.58 0.95
CA GLY A 114 32.78 -9.93 2.20
C GLY A 114 33.46 -10.89 3.18
N THR A 115 32.97 -12.14 3.27
CA THR A 115 33.55 -13.19 4.12
C THR A 115 34.93 -13.61 3.62
N TYR A 116 35.10 -13.75 2.31
CA TYR A 116 36.39 -14.05 1.69
C TYR A 116 37.43 -12.95 1.92
N LEU A 117 37.04 -11.67 1.80
CA LEU A 117 37.91 -10.53 2.05
C LEU A 117 38.30 -10.40 3.53
N ALA A 118 37.38 -10.68 4.46
CA ALA A 118 37.67 -10.69 5.89
C ALA A 118 38.66 -11.80 6.28
N LEU A 119 38.58 -12.96 5.63
CA LEU A 119 39.51 -14.08 5.85
C LEU A 119 40.88 -13.85 5.18
N ALA A 120 40.91 -13.15 4.04
CA ALA A 120 42.15 -12.82 3.33
C ALA A 120 42.92 -11.64 3.98
N GLY A 121 42.25 -10.79 4.75
CA GLY A 121 42.83 -9.58 5.35
C GLY A 121 43.62 -9.77 6.65
N ASN A 122 43.67 -10.99 7.23
CA ASN A 122 44.34 -11.24 8.51
C ASN A 122 45.80 -11.68 8.43
N SER A 123 46.43 -11.57 7.26
CA SER A 123 47.86 -11.88 7.08
C SER A 123 48.60 -10.66 6.56
N ALA A 124 49.07 -9.84 7.49
CA ALA A 124 50.19 -8.91 7.43
C ALA A 124 49.82 -7.58 8.09
N GLU A 125 50.41 -7.28 9.25
CA GLU A 125 51.44 -6.24 9.35
C GLU A 125 51.83 -6.03 10.82
N GLY A 126 53.11 -6.25 11.09
CA GLY A 126 53.82 -5.60 12.18
C GLY A 126 54.68 -4.48 11.60
N GLY A 127 54.74 -3.34 12.30
CA GLY A 127 55.97 -2.56 12.41
C GLY A 127 56.05 -1.20 11.69
N THR A 128 55.99 -0.16 12.53
CA THR A 128 56.89 1.03 12.60
C THR A 128 56.64 2.31 11.78
N ASN A 129 56.38 3.37 12.56
CA ASN A 129 56.97 4.73 12.61
C ASN A 129 57.28 5.55 11.33
N GLY A 130 56.77 6.80 11.32
CA GLY A 130 57.58 7.99 11.01
C GLY A 130 56.94 9.05 10.09
N PRO A 131 57.11 10.37 10.33
CA PRO A 131 56.19 11.42 9.87
C PRO A 131 56.72 12.29 8.71
N GLY A 132 55.83 12.98 7.98
CA GLY A 132 56.23 13.94 6.93
C GLY A 132 55.11 14.77 6.30
N ASN A 133 55.08 16.06 6.68
CA ASN A 133 54.74 17.29 5.96
C ASN A 133 53.93 17.33 4.62
N ALA A 134 52.91 18.21 4.67
CA ALA A 134 52.70 19.42 3.83
C ALA A 134 52.19 19.37 2.37
N SER A 135 51.18 20.22 2.15
CA SER A 135 50.99 21.21 1.05
C SER A 135 50.09 20.90 -0.16
N GLY A 136 49.38 21.95 -0.61
CA GLY A 136 48.79 22.16 -1.94
C GLY A 136 47.26 21.99 -2.01
N LYS A 137 46.43 23.05 -2.10
CA LYS A 137 46.00 23.81 -3.32
C LYS A 137 45.45 22.87 -4.42
N ALA A 138 44.37 23.10 -5.17
CA ALA A 138 43.56 24.26 -5.59
C ALA A 138 42.22 23.68 -6.14
N GLN A 139 41.06 24.29 -5.89
CA GLN A 139 40.27 25.13 -6.83
C GLN A 139 39.80 24.51 -8.17
N ASP A 140 38.48 24.69 -8.36
CA ASP A 140 37.71 24.89 -9.59
C ASP A 140 37.54 23.76 -10.61
N GLU A 141 36.29 23.30 -10.79
CA GLU A 141 35.65 23.37 -12.11
C GLU A 141 34.11 23.33 -12.03
N LYS A 142 33.50 24.37 -12.61
CA LYS A 142 32.08 24.47 -12.97
C LYS A 142 31.79 23.52 -14.13
N ALA A 143 30.70 22.75 -14.05
CA ALA A 143 30.12 22.10 -15.22
C ALA A 143 28.64 22.47 -15.37
N ALA A 144 28.31 22.89 -16.59
CA ALA A 144 27.05 23.47 -17.02
C ALA A 144 25.88 22.47 -17.06
N VAL A 145 24.69 22.98 -16.80
CA VAL A 145 23.39 22.31 -16.93
C VAL A 145 22.91 22.44 -18.38
N PRO A 146 22.51 21.35 -19.07
CA PRO A 146 21.76 21.45 -20.31
C PRO A 146 20.25 21.42 -20.07
N THR A 147 19.56 22.38 -20.68
CA THR A 147 18.10 22.44 -20.85
C THR A 147 17.63 21.39 -21.86
N PRO A 148 16.51 20.66 -21.63
CA PRO A 148 15.86 19.90 -22.70
C PRO A 148 14.78 20.74 -23.38
N GLY A 149 14.91 20.85 -24.71
CA GLY A 149 13.94 21.44 -25.61
C GLY A 149 12.70 20.56 -25.84
N ALA A 150 11.62 21.25 -26.21
CA ALA A 150 10.33 20.71 -26.58
C ALA A 150 10.37 19.94 -27.93
N ALA A 151 9.65 18.81 -28.00
CA ALA A 151 9.22 18.23 -29.27
C ALA A 151 7.90 17.45 -29.13
N LYS A 152 6.85 18.11 -29.67
CA LYS A 152 5.69 17.62 -30.44
C LYS A 152 5.02 16.27 -30.14
N ALA A 153 3.80 16.44 -29.64
CA ALA A 153 2.54 15.77 -29.94
C ALA A 153 2.46 14.89 -31.20
N GLY A 154 1.72 13.78 -31.06
CA GLY A 154 1.01 13.14 -32.17
C GLY A 154 0.75 11.65 -31.99
N LEU A 155 -0.23 11.26 -31.18
CA LEU A 155 -0.99 10.03 -31.43
C LEU A 155 -2.38 10.11 -30.80
N ALA A 156 -3.38 10.05 -31.65
CA ALA A 156 -4.80 10.20 -31.35
C ALA A 156 -5.27 9.10 -30.38
N ALA A 157 -5.73 9.52 -29.20
CA ALA A 157 -6.51 8.67 -28.32
C ALA A 157 -7.95 8.64 -28.85
N THR A 158 -8.38 7.46 -29.29
CA THR A 158 -9.79 7.16 -29.56
C THR A 158 -10.58 7.37 -28.27
N LEU A 159 -11.36 8.46 -28.24
CA LEU A 159 -12.27 8.84 -27.17
C LEU A 159 -13.33 7.74 -26.96
N TRP A 160 -13.23 7.02 -25.85
CA TRP A 160 -14.36 6.33 -25.25
C TRP A 160 -15.07 7.34 -24.34
N THR A 161 -16.02 8.09 -24.89
CA THR A 161 -16.99 8.83 -24.07
C THR A 161 -18.05 7.85 -23.56
N THR A 162 -17.70 7.06 -22.55
CA THR A 162 -18.73 6.51 -21.67
C THR A 162 -19.12 7.65 -20.75
N THR A 163 -20.22 8.33 -21.05
CA THR A 163 -20.84 9.29 -20.15
C THR A 163 -21.07 8.61 -18.81
N CYS A 164 -20.34 9.04 -17.77
CA CYS A 164 -20.67 8.76 -16.38
C CYS A 164 -21.95 9.55 -16.06
N GLU A 165 -23.10 9.02 -16.48
CA GLU A 165 -24.38 9.45 -15.90
C GLU A 165 -24.26 9.27 -14.39
N GLY A 166 -24.40 10.38 -13.67
CA GLY A 166 -24.46 10.44 -12.22
C GLY A 166 -25.64 9.62 -11.71
N LYS A 167 -25.44 8.30 -11.61
CA LYS A 167 -26.43 7.37 -11.14
C LYS A 167 -26.55 7.54 -9.63
N THR A 168 -27.66 8.14 -9.20
CA THR A 168 -28.10 8.14 -7.80
C THR A 168 -27.86 6.75 -7.21
N PRO A 169 -27.18 6.63 -6.06
CA PRO A 169 -26.85 5.32 -5.49
C PRO A 169 -28.11 4.46 -5.40
N ALA A 170 -28.06 3.24 -5.96
CA ALA A 170 -29.11 2.26 -5.71
C ALA A 170 -29.25 2.11 -4.19
N ALA A 171 -30.47 2.29 -3.68
CA ALA A 171 -30.77 2.15 -2.26
C ALA A 171 -30.13 0.85 -1.73
N GLY A 172 -29.15 0.98 -0.81
CA GLY A 172 -28.46 -0.16 -0.18
C GLY A 172 -26.96 -0.32 -0.45
N ALA A 173 -26.34 0.53 -1.28
CA ALA A 173 -24.88 0.54 -1.46
C ALA A 173 -24.23 1.72 -0.73
N LEU A 174 -23.33 1.45 0.22
CA LEU A 174 -22.50 2.46 0.87
C LEU A 174 -21.27 2.73 0.01
N ARG A 175 -21.11 3.97 -0.45
CA ARG A 175 -20.01 4.44 -1.29
C ARG A 175 -18.99 5.21 -0.45
N VAL A 176 -17.75 4.72 -0.41
CA VAL A 176 -16.70 5.29 0.43
C VAL A 176 -15.44 5.57 -0.38
N TYR A 177 -14.88 6.77 -0.24
CA TYR A 177 -13.57 7.11 -0.79
C TYR A 177 -12.52 7.25 0.31
N HIS A 178 -11.38 6.61 0.13
CA HIS A 178 -10.26 6.65 1.08
C HIS A 178 -9.10 7.46 0.53
N ILE A 179 -8.52 8.33 1.37
CA ILE A 179 -7.25 8.99 1.07
C ILE A 179 -6.28 8.67 2.20
N GLY A 180 -5.14 8.07 1.86
CA GLY A 180 -4.20 7.60 2.87
C GLY A 180 -2.96 6.92 2.28
N ASN A 181 -2.41 5.98 3.05
CA ASN A 181 -1.19 5.27 2.69
C ASN A 181 -1.28 3.76 2.95
N SER A 182 -0.14 3.11 3.20
CA SER A 182 -0.03 1.66 3.39
C SER A 182 -0.81 1.15 4.60
N LEU A 183 -1.09 1.98 5.59
CA LEU A 183 -1.94 1.60 6.73
C LEU A 183 -3.40 1.46 6.31
N THR A 184 -3.86 2.29 5.36
CA THR A 184 -5.19 2.14 4.75
C THR A 184 -5.28 0.89 3.87
N ALA A 185 -4.23 0.56 3.12
CA ALA A 185 -4.22 -0.66 2.29
C ALA A 185 -4.46 -1.95 3.10
N GLY A 186 -4.00 -1.98 4.36
CA GLY A 186 -4.23 -3.10 5.27
C GLY A 186 -5.71 -3.37 5.54
N LEU A 187 -6.58 -2.35 5.45
CA LEU A 187 -8.03 -2.50 5.59
C LEU A 187 -8.63 -3.28 4.43
N TYR A 188 -8.10 -3.18 3.21
CA TYR A 188 -8.77 -3.67 1.99
C TYR A 188 -8.05 -4.82 1.30
N SER A 189 -7.15 -5.49 2.01
CA SER A 189 -6.41 -6.62 1.46
C SER A 189 -7.39 -7.70 0.96
N TYR A 190 -7.29 -8.03 -0.34
CA TYR A 190 -8.00 -9.12 -1.02
C TYR A 190 -9.55 -9.06 -0.97
N GLY A 191 -10.16 -7.88 -0.88
CA GLY A 191 -11.63 -7.74 -0.92
C GLY A 191 -12.36 -8.26 0.34
N SER A 192 -11.59 -8.63 1.36
CA SER A 192 -12.11 -9.21 2.60
C SER A 192 -13.02 -8.25 3.37
N THR A 193 -12.83 -6.94 3.24
CA THR A 193 -13.71 -5.95 3.90
C THR A 193 -15.05 -5.84 3.21
N GLU A 194 -15.08 -5.75 1.89
CA GLU A 194 -16.30 -5.77 1.09
C GLU A 194 -17.10 -7.04 1.39
N LYS A 195 -16.41 -8.17 1.59
CA LYS A 195 -17.04 -9.43 2.03
C LYS A 195 -17.76 -9.30 3.37
N LEU A 196 -17.15 -8.68 4.39
CA LEU A 196 -17.80 -8.50 5.71
C LEU A 196 -19.10 -7.70 5.62
N PHE A 197 -19.14 -6.68 4.76
CA PHE A 197 -20.39 -5.95 4.48
C PHE A 197 -21.41 -6.85 3.79
N SER A 198 -20.98 -7.59 2.77
CA SER A 198 -21.87 -8.49 2.00
C SER A 198 -22.47 -9.62 2.85
N ASP A 199 -21.73 -10.15 3.82
CA ASP A 199 -22.21 -11.17 4.76
C ASP A 199 -23.35 -10.65 5.65
N ARG A 200 -23.54 -9.33 5.72
CA ARG A 200 -24.64 -8.65 6.43
C ARG A 200 -25.65 -8.00 5.49
N GLY A 201 -25.66 -8.41 4.22
CA GLY A 201 -26.58 -7.90 3.20
C GLY A 201 -26.32 -6.45 2.82
N LEU A 202 -25.11 -5.93 3.06
CA LEU A 202 -24.71 -4.57 2.70
C LEU A 202 -23.75 -4.61 1.52
N LYS A 203 -23.89 -3.67 0.59
CA LYS A 203 -22.92 -3.48 -0.48
C LYS A 203 -21.98 -2.33 -0.13
N LEU A 204 -20.68 -2.60 -0.06
CA LEU A 204 -19.65 -1.56 0.05
C LEU A 204 -19.06 -1.31 -1.35
N VAL A 205 -19.20 -0.07 -1.84
CA VAL A 205 -18.52 0.41 -3.04
C VAL A 205 -17.38 1.31 -2.57
N ARG A 206 -16.17 1.04 -3.05
CA ARG A 206 -14.97 1.72 -2.56
C ARG A 206 -14.18 2.35 -3.70
N GLY A 207 -13.74 3.58 -3.49
CA GLY A 207 -12.61 4.18 -4.20
C GLY A 207 -11.46 4.46 -3.23
N GLN A 208 -10.25 4.65 -3.75
CA GLN A 208 -9.13 5.08 -2.93
C GLN A 208 -8.06 5.84 -3.71
N HIS A 209 -7.37 6.72 -2.99
CA HIS A 209 -6.10 7.30 -3.35
C HIS A 209 -5.08 6.93 -2.28
N LEU A 210 -4.15 6.03 -2.61
CA LEU A 210 -3.11 5.60 -1.68
C LEU A 210 -1.73 5.99 -2.17
N ARG A 211 -0.92 6.52 -1.26
CA ARG A 211 0.51 6.74 -1.50
C ARG A 211 1.35 6.21 -0.36
N TRP A 212 2.26 5.27 -0.64
CA TRP A 212 3.05 4.59 0.40
C TRP A 212 3.95 5.56 1.18
N GLY A 213 3.79 5.54 2.51
CA GLY A 213 4.62 6.33 3.43
C GLY A 213 4.45 7.85 3.32
N LYS A 214 3.42 8.35 2.60
CA LYS A 214 3.19 9.79 2.45
C LYS A 214 2.03 10.27 3.32
N SER A 215 2.11 11.57 3.64
CA SER A 215 1.13 12.31 4.43
C SER A 215 -0.01 12.83 3.56
N LEU A 216 -1.11 13.27 4.19
CA LEU A 216 -2.23 13.88 3.49
C LEU A 216 -1.83 15.17 2.74
N PRO A 217 -1.04 16.09 3.32
CA PRO A 217 -0.50 17.24 2.58
C PRO A 217 0.28 16.86 1.33
N TRP A 218 1.14 15.86 1.42
CA TRP A 218 1.90 15.40 0.24
C TRP A 218 0.96 14.86 -0.85
N ILE A 219 -0.03 14.05 -0.48
CA ILE A 219 -1.03 13.51 -1.41
C ILE A 219 -1.88 14.64 -2.05
N CYS A 220 -2.17 15.68 -1.28
CA CYS A 220 -2.90 16.85 -1.76
C CYS A 220 -2.09 17.61 -2.83
N GLU A 221 -0.77 17.71 -2.65
CA GLU A 221 0.14 18.39 -3.58
C GLU A 221 0.51 17.56 -4.81
N HIS A 222 0.36 16.23 -4.76
CA HIS A 222 0.75 15.29 -5.83
C HIS A 222 -0.41 14.36 -6.21
N PRO A 223 -1.55 14.90 -6.67
CA PRO A 223 -2.76 14.13 -6.96
C PRO A 223 -2.60 13.08 -8.07
N GLU A 224 -1.59 13.21 -8.92
CA GLU A 224 -1.30 12.31 -10.02
C GLU A 224 -0.67 10.98 -9.59
N ILE A 225 -0.18 10.89 -8.35
CA ILE A 225 0.58 9.73 -7.86
C ILE A 225 -0.27 8.86 -6.92
N ASN A 226 -1.00 7.91 -7.50
CA ASN A 226 -1.79 6.92 -6.76
C ASN A 226 -1.20 5.51 -6.95
N ASP A 227 -0.66 4.91 -5.89
CA ASP A 227 -0.02 3.59 -5.92
C ASP A 227 -1.03 2.43 -6.05
N ALA A 228 -2.30 2.67 -5.71
CA ALA A 228 -3.31 1.62 -5.68
C ALA A 228 -4.70 2.16 -6.09
N PRO A 229 -4.86 2.67 -7.32
CA PRO A 229 -6.15 3.17 -7.77
C PRO A 229 -7.19 2.04 -7.81
N VAL A 230 -8.43 2.36 -7.47
CA VAL A 230 -9.58 1.47 -7.67
C VAL A 230 -10.37 2.01 -8.85
N LEU A 231 -10.38 1.25 -9.94
CA LEU A 231 -11.16 1.58 -11.12
C LEU A 231 -12.66 1.41 -10.83
N PRO A 232 -13.54 2.25 -11.42
CA PRO A 232 -13.22 3.30 -12.41
C PRO A 232 -12.85 4.66 -11.80
N PHE A 233 -12.77 4.80 -10.48
CA PHE A 233 -12.77 6.11 -9.81
C PHE A 233 -11.50 6.93 -9.98
N GLY A 234 -10.33 6.28 -10.05
CA GLY A 234 -9.07 6.98 -10.28
C GLY A 234 -8.54 7.79 -9.06
N PRO A 235 -7.69 8.81 -9.30
CA PRO A 235 -7.13 9.66 -8.26
C PRO A 235 -8.18 10.55 -7.59
N TRP A 236 -7.78 11.26 -6.52
CA TRP A 236 -8.74 11.94 -5.66
C TRP A 236 -9.40 13.15 -6.32
N PRO A 237 -8.75 13.98 -7.18
CA PRO A 237 -9.44 15.10 -7.79
C PRO A 237 -10.62 14.65 -8.65
N GLU A 238 -10.41 13.65 -9.51
CA GLU A 238 -11.43 13.10 -10.38
C GLU A 238 -12.51 12.39 -9.57
N ALA A 239 -12.10 11.48 -8.67
CA ALA A 239 -13.05 10.72 -7.87
C ALA A 239 -13.95 11.60 -7.01
N LEU A 240 -13.41 12.65 -6.37
CA LEU A 240 -14.19 13.53 -5.50
C LEU A 240 -15.01 14.57 -6.29
N ALA A 241 -14.61 14.93 -7.51
CA ALA A 241 -15.35 15.87 -8.36
C ALA A 241 -16.48 15.21 -9.16
N GLU A 242 -16.31 13.94 -9.56
CA GLU A 242 -17.17 13.28 -10.54
C GLU A 242 -18.09 12.20 -9.94
N SER A 243 -17.86 11.80 -8.69
CA SER A 243 -18.66 10.77 -8.03
C SER A 243 -19.30 11.24 -6.72
N ALA A 244 -20.54 10.81 -6.49
CA ALA A 244 -21.19 10.94 -5.21
C ALA A 244 -20.65 9.90 -4.22
N TRP A 245 -20.31 10.33 -3.01
CA TRP A 245 -19.79 9.51 -1.93
C TRP A 245 -20.62 9.71 -0.67
N ASP A 246 -20.95 8.61 0.01
CA ASP A 246 -21.62 8.65 1.32
C ASP A 246 -20.62 8.99 2.43
N ALA A 247 -19.36 8.56 2.26
CA ALA A 247 -18.29 8.86 3.19
C ALA A 247 -16.93 9.13 2.53
N LEU A 248 -16.18 10.04 3.15
CA LEU A 248 -14.77 10.32 2.86
C LEU A 248 -13.95 9.96 4.10
N ILE A 249 -12.95 9.08 3.93
CA ILE A 249 -12.08 8.63 5.02
C ILE A 249 -10.67 9.14 4.77
N LEU A 250 -10.16 9.93 5.72
CA LEU A 250 -8.86 10.60 5.65
C LEU A 250 -7.92 10.00 6.69
N GLN A 251 -6.79 9.45 6.23
CA GLN A 251 -5.79 8.84 7.10
C GLN A 251 -4.60 9.77 7.33
N PRO A 252 -4.54 10.52 8.44
CA PRO A 252 -3.37 11.33 8.80
C PRO A 252 -2.12 10.47 8.99
N CYS A 253 -0.94 11.02 8.65
CA CYS A 253 0.36 10.37 8.84
C CYS A 253 1.51 11.36 8.66
N GLY A 254 2.41 11.47 9.62
CA GLY A 254 3.73 12.09 9.48
C GLY A 254 3.74 13.60 9.24
N SER A 255 2.60 14.28 9.34
CA SER A 255 2.45 15.72 9.18
C SER A 255 2.19 16.42 10.51
N ALA A 256 2.46 17.72 10.56
CA ALA A 256 1.98 18.57 11.63
C ALA A 256 0.45 18.69 11.57
N LEU A 257 -0.17 18.99 12.70
CA LEU A 257 -1.61 19.16 12.77
C LEU A 257 -2.08 20.40 11.97
N GLY A 258 -1.48 21.56 12.27
CA GLY A 258 -1.81 22.85 11.67
C GLY A 258 -0.77 23.36 10.67
N GLY A 259 -1.00 24.58 10.17
CA GLY A 259 -0.16 25.24 9.17
C GLY A 259 -0.49 24.86 7.72
N PRO A 260 0.12 25.54 6.72
CA PRO A 260 -0.19 25.33 5.31
C PRO A 260 0.09 23.91 4.81
N GLN A 261 1.10 23.25 5.38
CA GLN A 261 1.46 21.85 5.10
C GLN A 261 1.00 20.88 6.20
N GLY A 262 0.03 21.29 7.02
CA GLY A 262 -0.55 20.46 8.07
C GLY A 262 -1.77 19.65 7.61
N ASP A 263 -2.11 18.62 8.37
CA ASP A 263 -3.26 17.76 8.07
C ASP A 263 -4.58 18.53 8.03
N VAL A 264 -4.76 19.59 8.83
CA VAL A 264 -5.96 20.43 8.76
C VAL A 264 -6.12 21.08 7.40
N ALA A 265 -5.05 21.65 6.83
CA ALA A 265 -5.11 22.33 5.54
C ALA A 265 -5.43 21.34 4.40
N ALA A 266 -4.75 20.18 4.38
CA ALA A 266 -4.99 19.14 3.39
C ALA A 266 -6.41 18.56 3.49
N CYS A 267 -6.85 18.21 4.70
CA CYS A 267 -8.20 17.70 4.92
C CYS A 267 -9.27 18.70 4.46
N LYS A 268 -9.13 20.00 4.77
CA LYS A 268 -10.06 21.04 4.27
C LYS A 268 -10.16 21.04 2.75
N HIS A 269 -9.04 20.85 2.05
CA HIS A 269 -9.02 20.83 0.60
C HIS A 269 -9.80 19.63 0.04
N PHE A 270 -9.57 18.43 0.57
CA PHE A 270 -10.32 17.23 0.19
C PHE A 270 -11.81 17.36 0.51
N ILE A 271 -12.15 17.84 1.71
CA ILE A 271 -13.53 18.05 2.16
C ILE A 271 -14.25 19.05 1.25
N ALA A 272 -13.62 20.20 0.97
CA ALA A 272 -14.21 21.22 0.11
C ALA A 272 -14.43 20.71 -1.32
N THR A 273 -13.56 19.83 -1.81
CA THR A 273 -13.72 19.20 -3.13
C THR A 273 -14.88 18.20 -3.12
N ALA A 274 -14.89 17.26 -2.16
CA ALA A 274 -15.94 16.26 -2.05
C ALA A 274 -17.32 16.87 -1.83
N ALA A 275 -17.43 17.89 -0.97
CA ALA A 275 -18.70 18.51 -0.60
C ALA A 275 -19.41 19.21 -1.78
N LYS A 276 -18.69 19.58 -2.85
CA LYS A 276 -19.30 20.15 -4.07
C LYS A 276 -20.22 19.16 -4.77
N HIS A 277 -19.84 17.89 -4.80
CA HIS A 277 -20.61 16.82 -5.46
C HIS A 277 -21.38 15.94 -4.45
N SER A 278 -20.92 15.90 -3.20
CA SER A 278 -21.49 15.11 -2.11
C SER A 278 -21.85 16.00 -0.91
N PRO A 279 -22.90 16.84 -1.00
CA PRO A 279 -23.21 17.85 0.03
C PRO A 279 -23.57 17.25 1.40
N THR A 280 -24.00 15.97 1.44
CA THR A 280 -24.36 15.24 2.67
C THR A 280 -23.26 14.28 3.14
N ILE A 281 -22.04 14.38 2.59
CA ILE A 281 -20.96 13.44 2.87
C ILE A 281 -20.63 13.38 4.37
N GLN A 282 -20.46 12.16 4.88
CA GLN A 282 -19.90 11.97 6.22
C GLN A 282 -18.38 11.84 6.13
N VAL A 283 -17.66 12.79 6.73
CA VAL A 283 -16.19 12.75 6.77
C VAL A 283 -15.72 12.02 8.03
N TYR A 284 -14.71 11.17 7.89
CA TYR A 284 -14.06 10.49 8.99
C TYR A 284 -12.54 10.70 8.98
N VAL A 285 -11.97 10.93 10.17
CA VAL A 285 -10.54 10.74 10.43
C VAL A 285 -10.30 9.27 10.78
N LEU A 286 -9.41 8.62 10.04
CA LEU A 286 -8.98 7.25 10.32
C LEU A 286 -7.85 7.27 11.37
N ALA A 287 -8.22 7.12 12.64
CA ALA A 287 -7.28 7.11 13.75
C ALA A 287 -6.57 5.76 13.82
N THR A 288 -5.40 5.66 13.19
CA THR A 288 -4.58 4.44 13.08
C THR A 288 -3.90 4.10 14.42
N TRP A 289 -2.64 3.65 14.45
CA TRP A 289 -2.03 3.06 15.64
C TRP A 289 -0.52 3.32 15.70
N PRO A 290 0.09 3.40 16.90
CA PRO A 290 1.50 3.71 16.99
C PRO A 290 2.37 2.57 16.42
N PRO A 291 3.57 2.86 15.89
CA PRO A 291 4.55 1.81 15.61
C PRO A 291 5.01 1.16 16.92
N ARG A 292 5.57 -0.06 16.83
CA ARG A 292 6.24 -0.74 17.94
C ARG A 292 7.47 0.07 18.35
N THR A 293 7.40 0.76 19.49
CA THR A 293 8.51 1.58 20.00
C THR A 293 9.29 0.82 21.08
N GLY A 294 10.23 -0.03 20.66
CA GLY A 294 11.41 -0.47 21.44
C GLY A 294 11.24 -0.77 22.94
N GLY A 295 10.10 -1.32 23.38
CA GLY A 295 9.84 -1.69 24.77
C GLY A 295 8.80 -0.86 25.53
N LYS A 296 8.22 0.20 24.94
CA LYS A 296 7.09 0.90 25.55
C LYS A 296 5.80 0.08 25.48
N ASP A 297 4.94 0.31 26.47
CA ASP A 297 3.60 -0.24 26.49
C ASP A 297 2.72 0.35 25.38
N PHE A 298 1.80 -0.45 24.80
CA PHE A 298 0.91 0.04 23.73
C PHE A 298 0.07 1.21 24.21
N THR A 299 -0.54 1.08 25.40
CA THR A 299 -1.41 2.11 25.96
C THR A 299 -0.64 3.41 26.17
N GLN A 300 0.59 3.34 26.68
CA GLN A 300 1.45 4.52 26.83
C GLN A 300 1.82 5.16 25.49
N SER A 301 2.07 4.36 24.46
CA SER A 301 2.41 4.88 23.12
C SER A 301 1.21 5.54 22.42
N TRP A 302 -0.01 5.03 22.63
CA TRP A 302 -1.24 5.56 22.04
C TRP A 302 -1.80 6.77 22.80
N ASP A 303 -1.80 6.71 24.13
CA ASP A 303 -2.33 7.76 25.01
C ASP A 303 -1.26 8.83 25.34
N ARG A 304 -0.14 8.84 24.60
CA ARG A 304 0.89 9.88 24.76
C ARG A 304 0.29 11.28 24.51
N PRO A 305 0.76 12.31 25.23
CA PRO A 305 0.36 13.69 24.96
C PRO A 305 0.57 14.08 23.50
N LEU A 306 -0.17 15.09 23.05
CA LEU A 306 0.09 15.72 21.77
C LEU A 306 1.50 16.32 21.80
N ASP A 307 2.30 16.01 20.79
CA ASP A 307 3.57 16.68 20.53
C ASP A 307 3.35 17.61 19.34
N ASP A 308 3.70 18.89 19.50
CA ASP A 308 3.56 19.90 18.46
C ASP A 308 4.60 19.73 17.33
N LYS A 309 5.60 18.86 17.54
CA LYS A 309 6.64 18.56 16.53
C LYS A 309 6.20 17.43 15.59
N PRO A 310 6.56 17.51 14.30
CA PRO A 310 6.43 16.38 13.38
C PRO A 310 7.22 15.19 13.90
N VAL A 311 6.54 14.05 14.10
CA VAL A 311 7.21 12.81 14.52
C VAL A 311 7.72 12.08 13.28
N PRO A 312 8.99 11.64 13.21
CA PRO A 312 9.48 10.79 12.13
C PRO A 312 8.68 9.49 12.06
N MET A 313 8.23 9.09 10.86
CA MET A 313 7.23 8.01 10.63
C MET A 313 5.83 8.28 11.26
N GLY A 314 5.57 9.52 11.67
CA GLY A 314 4.59 9.97 12.66
C GLY A 314 3.16 9.49 12.50
N VAL A 315 2.89 8.25 12.90
CA VAL A 315 1.52 7.82 13.12
C VAL A 315 0.95 8.59 14.31
N PRO A 316 -0.21 9.25 14.14
CA PRO A 316 -0.77 10.10 15.19
C PRO A 316 -1.12 9.29 16.43
N CYS A 317 -1.05 9.92 17.60
CA CYS A 317 -1.59 9.40 18.85
C CYS A 317 -3.09 9.72 18.97
N ARG A 318 -3.74 9.24 20.04
CA ARG A 318 -5.14 9.58 20.36
C ARG A 318 -5.38 11.08 20.30
N ALA A 319 -4.60 11.85 21.07
CA ALA A 319 -4.78 13.29 21.22
C ALA A 319 -4.68 14.04 19.88
N TYR A 320 -3.78 13.61 18.99
CA TYR A 320 -3.67 14.17 17.64
C TYR A 320 -4.95 13.94 16.83
N CYS A 321 -5.47 12.71 16.81
CA CYS A 321 -6.63 12.36 16.00
C CYS A 321 -7.89 13.09 16.49
N GLU A 322 -8.10 13.14 17.81
CA GLU A 322 -9.22 13.86 18.42
C GLU A 322 -9.12 15.36 18.15
N ARG A 323 -7.93 15.95 18.29
CA ARG A 323 -7.71 17.37 17.99
C ARG A 323 -7.91 17.69 16.51
N LEU A 324 -7.50 16.81 15.60
CA LEU A 324 -7.74 16.98 14.17
C LEU A 324 -9.25 17.00 13.86
N VAL A 325 -10.03 16.09 14.45
CA VAL A 325 -11.50 16.09 14.30
C VAL A 325 -12.10 17.40 14.80
N GLU A 326 -11.68 17.88 15.97
CA GLU A 326 -12.14 19.15 16.53
C GLU A 326 -11.80 20.34 15.61
N GLN A 327 -10.55 20.46 15.17
CA GLN A 327 -10.12 21.56 14.30
C GLN A 327 -10.81 21.53 12.94
N LEU A 328 -11.11 20.36 12.39
CA LEU A 328 -11.86 20.25 11.14
C LEU A 328 -13.33 20.64 11.32
N ASN A 329 -13.97 20.27 12.43
CA ASN A 329 -15.32 20.73 12.75
C ASN A 329 -15.41 22.25 12.90
N LEU A 330 -14.39 22.89 13.48
CA LEU A 330 -14.29 24.34 13.55
C LEU A 330 -14.02 24.99 12.18
N ALA A 331 -13.16 24.37 11.37
CA ALA A 331 -12.72 24.94 10.09
C ALA A 331 -13.68 24.67 8.92
N CYS A 332 -14.61 23.73 9.07
CA CYS A 332 -15.61 23.36 8.06
C CYS A 332 -17.04 23.41 8.64
N PRO A 333 -17.50 24.57 9.16
CA PRO A 333 -18.80 24.66 9.84
C PRO A 333 -19.99 24.46 8.90
N SER A 334 -19.78 24.56 7.58
CA SER A 334 -20.80 24.36 6.56
C SER A 334 -21.04 22.89 6.17
N LEU A 335 -20.27 21.94 6.72
CA LEU A 335 -20.55 20.52 6.50
C LEU A 335 -21.91 20.15 7.08
N ALA A 336 -22.75 19.48 6.30
CA ALA A 336 -24.05 18.99 6.75
C ALA A 336 -23.95 18.04 7.96
N ARG A 337 -22.81 17.36 8.10
CA ARG A 337 -22.51 16.42 9.19
C ARG A 337 -21.14 16.75 9.78
N PRO A 338 -20.98 16.76 11.11
CA PRO A 338 -19.67 16.97 11.71
C PRO A 338 -18.71 15.84 11.31
N VAL A 339 -17.44 16.17 11.20
CA VAL A 339 -16.34 15.21 11.06
C VAL A 339 -16.35 14.25 12.26
N ARG A 340 -16.19 12.96 11.98
CA ARG A 340 -16.20 11.86 12.96
C ARG A 340 -14.86 11.10 12.93
N ILE A 341 -14.72 10.10 13.79
CA ILE A 341 -13.52 9.26 13.88
C ILE A 341 -13.84 7.80 13.60
N ILE A 342 -12.89 7.10 12.97
CA ILE A 342 -12.84 5.63 12.97
C ILE A 342 -11.68 5.24 13.91
N PRO A 343 -11.98 4.73 15.12
CA PRO A 343 -11.04 4.72 16.24
C PRO A 343 -10.20 3.43 16.29
N LEU A 344 -9.41 3.16 15.25
CA LEU A 344 -8.65 1.90 15.15
C LEU A 344 -7.64 1.76 16.30
N GLY A 345 -6.90 2.82 16.63
CA GLY A 345 -5.95 2.83 17.73
C GLY A 345 -6.59 2.59 19.10
N ASP A 346 -7.80 3.09 19.32
CA ASP A 346 -8.55 2.86 20.55
C ASP A 346 -9.03 1.43 20.68
N VAL A 347 -9.44 0.81 19.57
CA VAL A 347 -9.78 -0.60 19.54
C VAL A 347 -8.54 -1.43 19.88
N LEU A 348 -7.40 -1.16 19.26
CA LEU A 348 -6.16 -1.86 19.62
C LEU A 348 -5.75 -1.62 21.09
N ARG A 349 -5.98 -0.42 21.65
CA ARG A 349 -5.79 -0.16 23.08
C ARG A 349 -6.74 -0.99 23.96
N GLY A 350 -8.02 -1.09 23.57
CA GLY A 350 -8.99 -1.94 24.26
C GLY A 350 -8.59 -3.42 24.23
N LEU A 351 -8.05 -3.88 23.09
CA LEU A 351 -7.52 -5.23 22.94
C LEU A 351 -6.26 -5.45 23.78
N ASP A 352 -5.39 -4.44 23.90
CA ASP A 352 -4.23 -4.49 24.78
C ASP A 352 -4.65 -4.74 26.24
N ALA A 353 -5.63 -3.99 26.73
CA ALA A 353 -6.18 -4.16 28.07
C ALA A 353 -6.82 -5.55 28.25
N ALA A 354 -7.63 -6.01 27.28
CA ALA A 354 -8.25 -7.32 27.32
C ALA A 354 -7.22 -8.46 27.29
N ALA A 355 -6.17 -8.35 26.47
CA ALA A 355 -5.09 -9.32 26.37
C ALA A 355 -4.30 -9.42 27.69
N LYS A 356 -3.94 -8.29 28.30
CA LYS A 356 -3.25 -8.26 29.61
C LYS A 356 -4.09 -8.87 30.74
N ALA A 357 -5.41 -8.72 30.67
CA ALA A 357 -6.36 -9.41 31.56
C ALA A 357 -6.56 -10.90 31.22
N LYS A 358 -5.76 -11.46 30.30
CA LYS A 358 -5.87 -12.84 29.78
C LYS A 358 -7.23 -13.14 29.13
N GLY A 359 -7.91 -12.11 28.66
CA GLY A 359 -9.23 -12.20 28.04
C GLY A 359 -9.22 -12.51 26.54
N ILE A 360 -8.04 -12.51 25.90
CA ILE A 360 -7.86 -12.90 24.49
C ILE A 360 -6.96 -14.14 24.44
N PRO A 361 -7.49 -15.34 24.11
CA PRO A 361 -6.68 -16.55 23.99
C PRO A 361 -5.51 -16.37 23.01
N GLY A 362 -4.31 -16.77 23.42
CA GLY A 362 -3.10 -16.70 22.59
C GLY A 362 -2.52 -15.30 22.39
N VAL A 363 -3.11 -14.25 22.99
CA VAL A 363 -2.64 -12.85 22.85
C VAL A 363 -2.38 -12.25 24.23
N ALA A 364 -1.13 -11.90 24.50
CA ALA A 364 -0.68 -11.33 25.78
C ALA A 364 -0.76 -9.79 25.82
N ASN A 365 -0.64 -9.12 24.66
CA ASN A 365 -0.72 -7.67 24.52
C ASN A 365 -0.98 -7.28 23.05
N ALA A 366 -1.32 -6.02 22.79
CA ALA A 366 -1.62 -5.56 21.44
C ALA A 366 -0.41 -5.62 20.49
N TRP A 367 0.83 -5.66 20.99
CA TRP A 367 1.99 -5.78 20.10
C TRP A 367 1.98 -7.10 19.35
N GLN A 368 1.43 -8.18 19.89
CA GLN A 368 1.31 -9.47 19.17
C GLN A 368 0.32 -9.42 18.00
N LEU A 369 -0.50 -8.36 17.88
CA LEU A 369 -1.37 -8.14 16.72
C LEU A 369 -0.61 -7.58 15.50
N TYR A 370 0.67 -7.26 15.65
CA TYR A 370 1.54 -6.74 14.59
C TYR A 370 2.36 -7.86 13.95
N ARG A 371 2.61 -7.74 12.65
CA ARG A 371 3.55 -8.62 11.91
C ARG A 371 4.96 -8.03 11.78
N GLY A 372 5.13 -6.77 12.16
CA GLY A 372 6.40 -6.03 12.05
C GLY A 372 6.39 -4.79 12.93
N GLU A 373 7.11 -3.74 12.54
CA GLU A 373 7.18 -2.50 13.30
C GLU A 373 5.85 -1.75 13.33
N ILE A 374 5.17 -1.65 12.19
CA ILE A 374 3.96 -0.82 12.06
C ILE A 374 2.78 -1.56 11.42
N ASN A 375 3.03 -2.60 10.63
CA ASN A 375 1.96 -3.34 9.96
C ASN A 375 1.34 -4.38 10.90
N LEU A 376 0.01 -4.51 10.80
CA LEU A 376 -0.74 -5.51 11.54
C LEU A 376 -0.61 -6.89 10.89
N GLY A 377 -0.62 -7.93 11.74
CA GLY A 377 -0.83 -9.30 11.33
C GLY A 377 -2.31 -9.61 11.09
N PRO A 378 -2.67 -10.87 10.77
CA PRO A 378 -4.03 -11.24 10.40
C PRO A 378 -5.10 -10.81 11.41
N LEU A 379 -4.91 -11.11 12.70
CA LEU A 379 -5.87 -10.76 13.76
C LEU A 379 -5.99 -9.23 13.97
N GLY A 380 -4.88 -8.51 13.91
CA GLY A 380 -4.89 -7.05 13.97
C GLY A 380 -5.61 -6.42 12.77
N CYS A 381 -5.33 -6.90 11.55
CA CYS A 381 -6.08 -6.49 10.36
C CYS A 381 -7.57 -6.82 10.47
N TYR A 382 -7.94 -7.95 11.08
CA TYR A 382 -9.35 -8.26 11.30
C TYR A 382 -10.01 -7.30 12.30
N ALA A 383 -9.32 -6.91 13.37
CA ALA A 383 -9.81 -5.92 14.33
C ALA A 383 -10.11 -4.57 13.65
N THR A 384 -9.24 -4.12 12.74
CA THR A 384 -9.45 -2.85 12.03
C THR A 384 -10.63 -2.91 11.07
N LYS A 385 -10.85 -4.05 10.41
CA LYS A 385 -12.03 -4.28 9.56
C LYS A 385 -13.33 -4.32 10.37
N CYS A 386 -13.33 -4.99 11.53
CA CYS A 386 -14.48 -4.99 12.45
C CYS A 386 -14.83 -3.57 12.90
N THR A 387 -13.81 -2.76 13.21
CA THR A 387 -13.99 -1.37 13.63
C THR A 387 -14.58 -0.53 12.50
N LEU A 388 -14.03 -0.66 11.28
CA LEU A 388 -14.53 0.02 10.10
C LEU A 388 -15.99 -0.37 9.79
N PHE A 389 -16.31 -1.67 9.81
CA PHE A 389 -17.67 -2.17 9.64
C PHE A 389 -18.61 -1.57 10.70
N ALA A 390 -18.21 -1.60 11.98
CA ALA A 390 -19.02 -1.10 13.06
C ALA A 390 -19.37 0.39 12.91
N VAL A 391 -18.38 1.21 12.52
CA VAL A 391 -18.58 2.65 12.31
C VAL A 391 -19.44 2.92 11.07
N LEU A 392 -19.07 2.34 9.93
CA LEU A 392 -19.72 2.63 8.65
C LEU A 392 -21.12 2.05 8.52
N ALA A 393 -21.35 0.85 9.05
CA ALA A 393 -22.66 0.20 9.02
C ALA A 393 -23.53 0.57 10.22
N GLY A 394 -22.96 1.13 11.30
CA GLY A 394 -23.65 1.36 12.57
C GLY A 394 -24.17 0.05 13.19
N ARG A 395 -23.50 -1.08 12.94
CA ARG A 395 -23.94 -2.43 13.32
C ARG A 395 -22.86 -3.17 14.08
N SER A 396 -23.26 -4.03 15.00
CA SER A 396 -22.31 -4.88 15.72
C SER A 396 -21.57 -5.82 14.76
N PRO A 397 -20.21 -5.83 14.80
CA PRO A 397 -19.39 -6.79 14.07
C PRO A 397 -19.41 -8.18 14.71
N VAL A 398 -20.04 -8.37 15.88
CA VAL A 398 -20.10 -9.66 16.56
C VAL A 398 -20.81 -10.72 15.71
N GLY A 399 -20.15 -11.85 15.49
CA GLY A 399 -20.62 -12.93 14.63
C GLY A 399 -20.48 -12.62 13.14
N LEU A 400 -19.52 -11.78 12.75
CA LEU A 400 -19.15 -11.65 11.34
C LEU A 400 -18.44 -12.93 10.91
N ARG A 401 -18.76 -13.42 9.71
CA ARG A 401 -18.03 -14.56 9.14
C ARG A 401 -16.66 -14.06 8.71
N ASN A 402 -15.62 -14.39 9.47
CA ASN A 402 -14.27 -14.16 9.02
C ASN A 402 -13.85 -15.21 7.97
N GLU A 403 -12.72 -14.98 7.30
CA GLU A 403 -11.98 -16.05 6.62
C GLU A 403 -11.85 -17.28 7.54
N PRO A 404 -11.77 -18.50 6.97
CA PRO A 404 -11.71 -19.73 7.76
C PRO A 404 -10.49 -19.71 8.70
N MET A 405 -10.75 -19.35 9.96
CA MET A 405 -9.79 -19.41 11.04
C MET A 405 -9.91 -20.75 11.74
N LYS A 406 -8.81 -21.16 12.36
CA LYS A 406 -8.78 -22.39 13.14
C LYS A 406 -9.70 -22.25 14.36
N ALA A 407 -10.20 -23.39 14.85
CA ALA A 407 -11.17 -23.40 15.96
C ALA A 407 -10.63 -22.72 17.23
N ASP A 408 -9.32 -22.85 17.50
CA ASP A 408 -8.63 -22.20 18.62
C ASP A 408 -8.50 -20.67 18.47
N GLU A 409 -8.58 -20.15 17.24
CA GLU A 409 -8.55 -18.71 16.95
C GLU A 409 -9.93 -18.05 17.08
N GLN A 410 -11.03 -18.82 17.06
CA GLN A 410 -12.40 -18.28 17.09
C GLN A 410 -12.72 -17.51 18.37
N ALA A 411 -12.19 -17.96 19.52
CA ALA A 411 -12.40 -17.27 20.79
C ALA A 411 -11.71 -15.90 20.83
N ALA A 412 -10.50 -15.79 20.28
CA ALA A 412 -9.79 -14.51 20.16
C ALA A 412 -10.54 -13.55 19.23
N VAL A 413 -11.09 -14.07 18.14
CA VAL A 413 -11.86 -13.31 17.14
C VAL A 413 -13.14 -12.77 17.73
N ARG A 414 -13.89 -13.61 18.45
CA ARG A 414 -15.09 -13.17 19.15
C ARG A 414 -14.77 -12.01 20.10
N LYS A 415 -13.66 -12.12 20.83
CA LYS A 415 -13.23 -11.03 21.72
C LYS A 415 -12.85 -9.76 20.96
N VAL A 416 -12.23 -9.89 19.80
CA VAL A 416 -11.94 -8.75 18.91
C VAL A 416 -13.20 -8.03 18.47
N GLU A 417 -14.23 -8.77 18.02
CA GLU A 417 -15.51 -8.19 17.61
C GLU A 417 -16.20 -7.45 18.77
N GLU A 418 -16.22 -8.06 19.96
CA GLU A 418 -16.84 -7.49 21.17
C GLU A 418 -16.15 -6.20 21.60
N VAL A 419 -14.82 -6.19 21.67
CA VAL A 419 -14.05 -5.00 22.04
C VAL A 419 -14.22 -3.90 20.98
N ALA A 420 -14.18 -4.24 19.69
CA ALA A 420 -14.43 -3.28 18.62
C ALA A 420 -15.82 -2.64 18.77
N TRP A 421 -16.85 -3.43 19.03
CA TRP A 421 -18.22 -2.92 19.24
C TRP A 421 -18.33 -2.01 20.47
N GLN A 422 -17.76 -2.45 21.59
CA GLN A 422 -17.76 -1.69 22.84
C GLN A 422 -17.10 -0.32 22.65
N ILE A 423 -15.91 -0.28 22.06
CA ILE A 423 -15.19 0.98 21.83
C ILE A 423 -15.95 1.87 20.85
N VAL A 424 -16.43 1.33 19.73
CA VAL A 424 -17.13 2.13 18.72
C VAL A 424 -18.39 2.78 19.28
N THR A 425 -19.14 2.07 20.13
CA THR A 425 -20.40 2.57 20.72
C THR A 425 -20.22 3.50 21.91
N THR A 426 -19.03 3.52 22.53
CA THR A 426 -18.72 4.37 23.69
C THR A 426 -17.82 5.55 23.34
N HIS A 427 -17.14 5.52 22.20
CA HIS A 427 -16.26 6.60 21.77
C HIS A 427 -17.08 7.81 21.26
N PRO A 428 -16.97 9.01 21.87
CA PRO A 428 -17.89 10.12 21.63
C PRO A 428 -17.84 10.68 20.19
N LEU A 429 -16.71 10.52 19.51
CA LEU A 429 -16.51 11.04 18.15
C LEU A 429 -16.89 10.07 17.02
N THR A 430 -17.35 8.85 17.29
CA THR A 430 -17.73 7.91 16.20
C THR A 430 -19.07 8.26 15.58
N GLY A 431 -19.98 8.82 16.38
CA GLY A 431 -21.38 9.03 15.99
C GLY A 431 -22.22 7.75 16.01
N VAL A 432 -21.69 6.62 16.48
CA VAL A 432 -22.43 5.37 16.67
C VAL A 432 -22.89 5.29 18.12
N THR A 433 -24.19 5.25 18.34
CA THR A 433 -24.77 5.03 19.68
C THR A 433 -25.45 3.68 19.73
N LEU A 434 -25.47 3.04 20.90
CA LEU A 434 -26.36 1.88 21.11
C LEU A 434 -27.80 2.31 20.84
N PRO A 435 -28.64 1.43 20.26
CA PRO A 435 -30.07 1.65 20.22
C PRO A 435 -30.53 1.98 21.64
N ARG A 436 -31.27 3.07 21.83
CA ARG A 436 -31.97 3.28 23.10
C ARG A 436 -32.91 2.09 23.25
N ASN A 437 -32.75 1.30 24.31
CA ASN A 437 -33.76 0.32 24.66
C ASN A 437 -35.08 1.09 24.81
N PRO A 438 -36.13 0.73 24.04
CA PRO A 438 -37.39 1.46 24.04
C PRO A 438 -38.06 1.47 25.41
#